data_AF-A0A0G4JV39-F1
#
_entry.id   AF-A0A0G4JV39-F1
#
_cell.length_a   1.000
_cell.length_b   1.000
_cell.length_c   1.000
_cell.angle_alpha   90.00
_cell.angle_beta   90.00
_cell.angle_gamma   90.00
#
_symmetry.space_group_name_H-M   'P 1'
#
loop_
_entity.id
_entity.type
_entity.pdbx_description
1 polymer ?
#
loop_
_entity_poly.entity_id
_entity_poly.type
_entity_poly.pdbx_seq_one_letter_code
_entity_poly.pdbx_strand_id
1 'polypeptide(L)'
;MFAGIPVVRDKDRGRYFIEEVIRLARIYTYLDDLEHYQTTRLTLPFRKGIKEIGERLVALGVLREASDIYFAPFSVLDDAIREERFDTLEQVVYANQAGWRQAKQRSPAWNYDEQSSAEDTPTDNELTGLAGSPGTVEGEVFLIHSPDDFALFPKGAILVARTTNPAWTSLFYRASGVITESGGPLSHGAVTARELQLPAVMSVRGVMTRLQNGMRVRLDGKRHGQRVVTGAARRYAKPFATHRSLIRQRVKMVAAGGVLPAARRRQ
;
A
#
# COMPACT_ATOMS: atom_id res chain seq x y z
N MET A 1 -17.78 17.11 21.52
CA MET A 1 -18.49 15.84 21.79
C MET A 1 -18.15 15.20 23.15
N PHE A 2 -17.43 15.87 24.06
CA PHE A 2 -17.10 15.35 25.41
C PHE A 2 -17.65 16.22 26.56
N ALA A 3 -18.67 17.03 26.31
CA ALA A 3 -19.36 17.77 27.37
C ALA A 3 -20.32 16.78 28.06
N GLY A 4 -19.95 16.28 29.25
CA GLY A 4 -20.84 15.44 30.05
C GLY A 4 -20.19 14.27 30.79
N ILE A 5 -18.89 14.00 30.62
CA ILE A 5 -18.22 12.98 31.45
C ILE A 5 -18.01 13.58 32.85
N PRO A 6 -18.64 13.05 33.91
CA PRO A 6 -18.42 13.57 35.26
C PRO A 6 -16.95 13.40 35.63
N VAL A 7 -16.30 14.50 36.05
CA VAL A 7 -14.91 14.47 36.51
C VAL A 7 -14.85 13.58 37.75
N VAL A 8 -14.16 12.45 37.62
CA VAL A 8 -14.05 11.48 38.71
C VAL A 8 -13.13 12.05 39.79
N ARG A 9 -13.70 12.44 40.93
CA ARG A 9 -12.97 13.03 42.08
C ARG A 9 -12.48 11.99 43.09
N ASP A 10 -12.93 10.76 42.95
CA ASP A 10 -12.56 9.60 43.78
C ASP A 10 -11.45 8.81 43.08
N LYS A 11 -10.32 8.60 43.77
CA LYS A 11 -9.15 7.93 43.20
C LYS A 11 -9.45 6.49 42.78
N ASP A 12 -10.30 5.77 43.51
CA ASP A 12 -10.60 4.36 43.23
C ASP A 12 -11.55 4.23 42.03
N ARG A 13 -12.57 5.08 41.96
CA ARG A 13 -13.43 5.18 40.77
C ARG A 13 -12.67 5.64 39.54
N GLY A 14 -11.72 6.58 39.72
CA GLY A 14 -10.89 7.10 38.63
C GLY A 14 -9.96 6.02 38.08
N ARG A 15 -9.34 5.24 38.97
CA ARG A 15 -8.53 4.08 38.61
C ARG A 15 -9.34 3.03 37.84
N TYR A 16 -10.51 2.63 38.36
CA TYR A 16 -11.38 1.67 37.67
C TYR A 16 -11.79 2.16 36.27
N PHE A 17 -12.20 3.42 36.15
CA PHE A 17 -12.58 4.00 34.85
C PHE A 17 -11.41 3.96 33.84
N ILE A 18 -10.20 4.35 34.26
CA ILE A 18 -9.01 4.33 33.40
C ILE A 18 -8.66 2.89 32.99
N GLU A 19 -8.64 1.96 33.95
CA GLU A 19 -8.37 0.54 33.69
C GLU A 19 -9.36 -0.04 32.67
N GLU A 20 -10.64 0.29 32.81
CA GLU A 20 -11.69 -0.21 31.93
C GLU A 20 -11.61 0.40 30.53
N VAL A 21 -11.32 1.70 30.40
CA VAL A 21 -11.09 2.34 29.10
C VAL A 21 -9.88 1.71 28.39
N ILE A 22 -8.78 1.47 29.10
CA ILE A 22 -7.59 0.81 28.53
C ILE A 22 -7.94 -0.63 28.11
N ARG A 23 -8.67 -1.37 28.95
CA ARG A 23 -9.10 -2.74 28.65
C ARG A 23 -9.94 -2.80 27.38
N LEU A 24 -10.97 -1.94 27.28
CA LEU A 24 -11.85 -1.87 26.13
C LEU A 24 -11.11 -1.44 24.86
N ALA A 25 -10.23 -0.43 24.95
CA ALA A 25 -9.43 0.02 23.82
C ALA A 25 -8.56 -1.12 23.26
N ARG A 26 -7.88 -1.87 24.13
CA ARG A 26 -7.04 -3.01 23.72
C ARG A 26 -7.85 -4.14 23.09
N ILE A 27 -9.01 -4.46 23.67
CA ILE A 27 -9.90 -5.50 23.13
C ILE A 27 -10.43 -5.09 21.77
N TYR A 28 -10.89 -3.85 21.63
CA TYR A 28 -11.44 -3.36 20.37
C TYR A 28 -10.40 -3.34 19.26
N THR A 29 -9.19 -2.83 19.52
CA THR A 29 -8.10 -2.85 18.52
C THR A 29 -7.74 -4.27 18.09
N TYR A 30 -7.70 -5.22 19.02
CA TYR A 30 -7.46 -6.62 18.68
C TYR A 30 -8.60 -7.22 17.83
N LEU A 31 -9.85 -6.90 18.16
CA LEU A 31 -11.01 -7.38 17.41
C LEU A 31 -11.07 -6.80 15.99
N ASP A 32 -10.72 -5.52 15.82
CA ASP A 32 -10.63 -4.86 14.51
C ASP A 32 -9.62 -5.56 13.59
N ASP A 33 -8.39 -5.78 14.09
CA ASP A 33 -7.36 -6.52 13.35
C ASP A 33 -7.77 -7.98 13.06
N LEU A 34 -8.40 -8.66 14.04
CA LEU A 34 -8.83 -10.04 13.89
C LEU A 34 -9.97 -10.16 12.87
N GLU A 35 -10.95 -9.26 12.91
CA GLU A 35 -12.05 -9.18 11.94
C GLU A 35 -11.49 -9.05 10.52
N HIS A 36 -10.59 -8.09 10.31
CA HIS A 36 -9.96 -7.85 9.01
C HIS A 36 -9.20 -9.09 8.50
N TYR A 37 -8.50 -9.80 9.40
CA TYR A 37 -7.80 -11.03 9.06
C TYR A 37 -8.77 -12.16 8.67
N GLN A 38 -9.83 -12.38 9.47
CA GLN A 38 -10.78 -13.47 9.20
C GLN A 38 -11.57 -13.21 7.91
N THR A 39 -12.03 -11.99 7.67
CA THR A 39 -12.76 -11.64 6.44
C THR A 39 -11.86 -11.73 5.21
N THR A 40 -10.61 -11.26 5.30
CA THR A 40 -9.64 -11.36 4.19
C THR A 40 -9.36 -12.83 3.83
N ARG A 41 -9.25 -13.74 4.81
CA ARG A 41 -9.02 -15.17 4.56
C ARG A 41 -10.13 -15.85 3.76
N LEU A 42 -11.37 -15.39 3.89
CA LEU A 42 -12.50 -15.90 3.11
C LEU A 42 -12.40 -15.51 1.62
N THR A 43 -11.62 -14.48 1.28
CA THR A 43 -11.41 -14.06 -0.11
C THR A 43 -10.81 -15.18 -0.96
N LEU A 44 -9.92 -16.02 -0.42
CA LEU A 44 -9.29 -17.11 -1.18
C LEU A 44 -10.29 -18.18 -1.67
N PRO A 45 -11.11 -18.81 -0.80
CA PRO A 45 -12.13 -19.75 -1.27
C PRO A 45 -13.17 -19.07 -2.16
N PHE A 46 -13.59 -17.83 -1.86
CA PHE A 46 -14.51 -17.10 -2.74
C PHE A 46 -13.93 -16.86 -4.14
N ARG A 47 -12.66 -16.46 -4.24
CA ARG A 47 -12.01 -16.29 -5.55
C ARG A 47 -11.94 -17.57 -6.36
N LYS A 48 -11.76 -18.73 -5.70
CA LYS A 48 -11.82 -20.04 -6.37
C LYS A 48 -13.23 -20.33 -6.90
N GLY A 49 -14.26 -20.11 -6.08
CA GLY A 49 -15.66 -20.29 -6.50
C GLY A 49 -16.05 -19.36 -7.64
N ILE A 50 -15.70 -18.07 -7.55
CA ILE A 50 -15.95 -17.09 -8.62
C ILE A 50 -15.21 -17.46 -9.91
N LYS A 51 -13.96 -17.95 -9.81
CA LYS A 51 -13.21 -18.41 -10.98
C LYS A 51 -13.87 -19.62 -11.67
N GLU A 52 -14.36 -20.57 -10.89
CA GLU A 52 -15.11 -21.73 -11.41
C GLU A 52 -16.38 -21.27 -12.15
N ILE A 53 -17.13 -20.29 -11.62
CA ILE A 53 -18.27 -19.69 -12.33
C ILE A 53 -17.82 -19.09 -13.67
N GLY A 54 -16.70 -18.36 -13.67
CA GLY A 54 -16.10 -17.82 -14.89
C GLY A 54 -15.75 -18.90 -15.91
N GLU A 55 -15.14 -20.01 -15.50
CA GLU A 55 -14.80 -21.14 -16.38
C GLU A 55 -16.04 -21.77 -17.02
N ARG A 56 -17.13 -21.91 -16.26
CA ARG A 56 -18.40 -22.41 -16.80
C ARG A 56 -19.04 -21.46 -17.80
N LEU A 57 -18.99 -20.16 -17.54
CA LEU A 57 -19.49 -19.15 -18.47
C LEU A 57 -18.66 -19.08 -19.76
N VAL A 58 -17.35 -19.36 -19.69
CA VAL A 58 -16.52 -19.56 -20.89
C VAL A 58 -16.96 -20.80 -21.66
N ALA A 59 -17.21 -21.92 -20.97
CA ALA A 59 -17.70 -23.15 -21.61
C ALA A 59 -19.07 -22.97 -22.29
N LEU A 60 -19.90 -22.06 -21.77
CA LEU A 60 -21.18 -21.65 -22.36
C LEU A 60 -21.04 -20.60 -23.47
N GLY A 61 -19.82 -20.13 -23.77
CA GLY A 61 -19.55 -19.11 -24.80
C GLY A 61 -19.91 -17.68 -24.40
N VAL A 62 -20.26 -17.43 -23.13
CA VAL A 62 -20.64 -16.11 -22.61
C VAL A 62 -19.42 -15.24 -22.33
N LEU A 63 -18.36 -15.82 -21.77
CA LEU A 63 -17.10 -15.12 -21.46
C LEU A 63 -15.95 -15.62 -22.34
N ARG A 64 -14.93 -14.78 -22.56
CA ARG A 64 -13.72 -15.14 -23.31
C ARG A 64 -12.67 -15.77 -22.41
N GLU A 65 -12.49 -15.21 -21.22
CA GLU A 65 -11.58 -15.72 -20.20
C GLU A 65 -12.28 -15.87 -18.85
N ALA A 66 -11.89 -16.88 -18.07
CA ALA A 66 -12.49 -17.10 -16.75
C ALA A 66 -12.32 -15.90 -15.80
N SER A 67 -11.29 -15.07 -15.99
CA SER A 67 -11.06 -13.85 -15.21
C SER A 67 -12.00 -12.70 -15.58
N ASP A 68 -12.72 -12.76 -16.70
CA ASP A 68 -13.65 -11.69 -17.09
C ASP A 68 -14.82 -11.57 -16.09
N ILE A 69 -15.13 -12.64 -15.34
CA ILE A 69 -16.12 -12.65 -14.26
C ILE A 69 -15.87 -11.57 -13.20
N TYR A 70 -14.63 -11.13 -13.00
CA TYR A 70 -14.29 -10.09 -12.03
C TYR A 70 -14.76 -8.68 -12.45
N PHE A 71 -15.25 -8.52 -13.67
CA PHE A 71 -15.90 -7.29 -14.14
C PHE A 71 -17.43 -7.35 -14.08
N ALA A 72 -18.01 -8.48 -13.66
CA ALA A 72 -19.45 -8.65 -13.50
C ALA A 72 -19.94 -8.02 -12.17
N PRO A 73 -20.90 -7.08 -12.20
CA PRO A 73 -21.61 -6.67 -11.00
C PRO A 73 -22.43 -7.84 -10.44
N PHE A 74 -22.51 -7.95 -9.11
CA PHE A 74 -23.23 -9.05 -8.46
C PHE A 74 -24.70 -9.13 -8.90
N SER A 75 -25.40 -8.00 -8.98
CA SER A 75 -26.81 -7.97 -9.41
C SER A 75 -26.98 -8.49 -10.84
N VAL A 76 -26.11 -8.08 -11.75
CA VAL A 76 -26.17 -8.52 -13.16
C VAL A 76 -25.85 -10.01 -13.29
N LEU A 77 -24.93 -10.52 -12.47
CA LEU A 77 -24.65 -11.95 -12.40
C LEU A 77 -25.85 -12.74 -11.81
N ASP A 78 -26.50 -12.23 -10.77
CA ASP A 78 -27.70 -12.84 -10.19
C ASP A 78 -28.84 -12.91 -11.22
N ASP A 79 -29.12 -11.80 -11.90
CA ASP A 79 -30.14 -11.72 -12.95
C ASP A 79 -29.83 -12.68 -14.11
N ALA A 80 -28.56 -12.79 -14.53
CA ALA A 80 -28.17 -13.71 -15.58
C ALA A 80 -28.40 -15.17 -15.20
N ILE A 81 -28.17 -15.54 -13.94
CA ILE A 81 -28.39 -16.90 -13.44
C ILE A 81 -29.88 -17.20 -13.28
N ARG A 82 -30.67 -16.24 -12.79
CA ARG A 82 -32.09 -16.45 -12.44
C ARG A 82 -33.02 -16.30 -13.63
N GLU A 83 -32.68 -15.43 -14.57
CA GLU A 83 -33.52 -15.05 -15.71
C GLU A 83 -32.87 -15.40 -17.06
N GLU A 84 -31.77 -16.15 -17.06
CA GLU A 84 -31.03 -16.57 -18.27
C GLU A 84 -30.56 -15.41 -19.17
N ARG A 85 -30.34 -14.22 -18.58
CA ARG A 85 -29.91 -12.99 -19.27
C ARG A 85 -28.40 -12.92 -19.52
N PHE A 86 -27.84 -13.96 -20.14
CA PHE A 86 -26.40 -14.05 -20.37
C PHE A 86 -25.85 -13.01 -21.37
N ASP A 87 -26.64 -12.59 -22.35
CA ASP A 87 -26.25 -11.53 -23.30
C ASP A 87 -26.00 -10.20 -22.58
N THR A 88 -26.87 -9.85 -21.62
CA THR A 88 -26.72 -8.64 -20.79
C THR A 88 -25.47 -8.72 -19.93
N LEU A 89 -25.20 -9.90 -19.33
CA LEU A 89 -24.00 -10.12 -18.54
C LEU A 89 -22.74 -9.89 -19.38
N GLU A 90 -22.68 -10.47 -20.57
CA GLU A 90 -21.55 -10.32 -21.49
C GLU A 90 -21.29 -8.83 -21.80
N GLN A 91 -22.35 -8.10 -22.21
CA GLN A 91 -22.26 -6.69 -22.56
C GLN A 91 -21.72 -5.83 -21.40
N VAL A 92 -22.26 -6.03 -20.19
CA VAL A 92 -21.86 -5.28 -19.00
C VAL A 92 -20.43 -5.61 -18.60
N VAL A 93 -20.03 -6.89 -18.62
CA VAL A 93 -18.68 -7.32 -18.29
C VAL A 93 -17.64 -6.63 -19.16
N TYR A 94 -17.84 -6.61 -20.47
CA TYR A 94 -16.87 -5.99 -21.37
C TYR A 94 -16.92 -4.47 -21.36
N ALA A 95 -18.08 -3.86 -21.11
CA ALA A 95 -18.17 -2.42 -20.87
C ALA A 95 -17.37 -2.02 -19.61
N ASN A 96 -17.53 -2.77 -18.51
CA ASN A 96 -16.78 -2.55 -17.27
C ASN A 96 -15.29 -2.80 -17.44
N GLN A 97 -14.91 -3.84 -18.19
CA GLN A 97 -13.52 -4.14 -18.50
C GLN A 97 -12.87 -3.00 -19.31
N ALA A 98 -13.56 -2.47 -20.32
CA ALA A 98 -13.08 -1.32 -21.09
C ALA A 98 -12.94 -0.07 -20.22
N GLY A 99 -13.95 0.25 -19.40
CA GLY A 99 -13.90 1.37 -18.45
C GLY A 99 -12.75 1.24 -17.45
N TRP A 100 -12.50 0.04 -16.93
CA TRP A 100 -11.36 -0.22 -16.04
C TRP A 100 -10.02 -0.01 -16.75
N ARG A 101 -9.86 -0.47 -18.00
CA ARG A 101 -8.62 -0.28 -18.78
C ARG A 101 -8.31 1.21 -18.97
N GLN A 102 -9.32 2.03 -19.21
CA GLN A 102 -9.18 3.48 -19.30
C GLN A 102 -8.84 4.09 -17.92
N ALA A 103 -9.56 3.68 -16.87
CA ALA A 103 -9.36 4.19 -15.52
C ALA A 103 -7.98 3.85 -14.95
N LYS A 104 -7.40 2.72 -15.31
CA LYS A 104 -6.05 2.30 -14.87
C LYS A 104 -4.94 3.24 -15.36
N GLN A 105 -5.17 3.98 -16.45
CA GLN A 105 -4.18 4.90 -17.02
C GLN A 105 -4.14 6.26 -16.31
N ARG A 106 -5.17 6.57 -15.52
CA ARG A 106 -5.26 7.82 -14.75
C ARG A 106 -4.97 7.58 -13.27
N SER A 107 -4.36 8.58 -12.62
CA SER A 107 -4.32 8.58 -11.16
C SER A 107 -5.71 8.94 -10.62
N PRO A 108 -6.19 8.28 -9.55
CA PRO A 108 -7.46 8.62 -8.94
C PRO A 108 -7.41 10.05 -8.38
N ALA A 109 -8.56 10.73 -8.39
CA ALA A 109 -8.70 12.01 -7.71
C ALA A 109 -8.55 11.81 -6.19
N TRP A 110 -7.91 12.79 -5.55
CA TRP A 110 -7.60 12.75 -4.11
C TRP A 110 -8.74 13.19 -3.22
N ASN A 111 -9.58 14.10 -3.71
CA ASN A 111 -10.81 14.54 -3.06
C ASN A 111 -11.94 14.33 -4.06
N TYR A 112 -13.03 13.72 -3.60
CA TYR A 112 -14.20 13.45 -4.43
C TYR A 112 -15.04 14.72 -4.68
N ASP A 113 -14.92 15.73 -3.79
CA ASP A 113 -15.86 16.88 -3.74
C ASP A 113 -15.25 18.30 -3.85
N GLU A 114 -13.92 18.50 -3.84
CA GLU A 114 -13.36 19.88 -3.88
C GLU A 114 -12.28 20.12 -4.95
N GLN A 115 -12.40 21.31 -5.57
CA GLN A 115 -11.34 22.00 -6.29
C GLN A 115 -10.10 22.08 -5.40
N SER A 116 -9.00 21.48 -5.88
CA SER A 116 -7.66 21.57 -5.30
C SER A 116 -7.40 22.96 -4.70
N SER A 117 -7.40 23.08 -3.37
CA SER A 117 -6.76 24.21 -2.70
C SER A 117 -5.26 24.13 -3.03
N ALA A 118 -4.88 24.94 -4.01
CA ALA A 118 -3.51 25.16 -4.42
C ALA A 118 -2.82 26.04 -3.37
N GLU A 119 -2.43 25.46 -2.23
CA GLU A 119 -1.54 26.12 -1.28
C GLU A 119 -0.51 25.12 -0.77
N ASP A 120 0.48 24.88 -1.62
CA ASP A 120 1.86 24.65 -1.23
C ASP A 120 2.61 24.77 -2.56
N THR A 121 3.16 25.95 -2.87
CA THR A 121 4.10 26.07 -3.99
C THR A 121 5.40 25.45 -3.50
N PRO A 122 5.70 24.18 -3.83
CA PRO A 122 6.88 23.54 -3.33
C PRO A 122 8.03 24.11 -4.14
N THR A 123 9.04 24.68 -3.49
CA THR A 123 10.31 25.00 -4.15
C THR A 123 10.82 23.72 -4.83
N ASP A 124 11.52 23.82 -5.97
CA ASP A 124 11.89 22.67 -6.83
C ASP A 124 12.60 21.51 -6.08
N ASN A 125 13.15 21.80 -4.89
CA ASN A 125 13.87 20.86 -4.03
C ASN A 125 13.15 20.45 -2.73
N GLU A 126 11.87 20.78 -2.54
CA GLU A 126 11.15 20.50 -1.30
C GLU A 126 9.75 19.93 -1.54
N LEU A 127 9.43 18.83 -0.85
CA LEU A 127 8.09 18.23 -0.87
C LEU A 127 7.51 18.25 0.54
N THR A 128 6.22 18.60 0.66
CA THR A 128 5.49 18.63 1.93
C THR A 128 4.51 17.45 2.03
N GLY A 129 4.14 17.11 3.27
CA GLY A 129 3.17 16.05 3.56
C GLY A 129 2.57 16.17 4.96
N LEU A 130 2.10 15.05 5.49
CA LEU A 130 1.57 14.89 6.84
C LEU A 130 2.58 14.17 7.73
N ALA A 131 2.70 14.59 8.99
CA ALA A 131 3.55 13.91 9.95
C ALA A 131 3.03 12.48 10.22
N GLY A 132 3.85 11.48 9.94
CA GLY A 132 3.57 10.07 10.24
C GLY A 132 4.25 9.62 11.53
N SER A 133 5.55 9.87 11.63
CA SER A 133 6.39 9.48 12.76
C SER A 133 7.53 10.48 12.94
N PRO A 134 7.78 10.97 14.17
CA PRO A 134 8.77 12.00 14.43
C PRO A 134 10.21 11.50 14.21
N GLY A 135 11.10 12.42 13.86
CA GLY A 135 12.53 12.16 13.70
C GLY A 135 13.07 12.78 12.42
N THR A 136 14.38 12.64 12.20
CA THR A 136 15.05 13.14 11.00
C THR A 136 16.04 12.11 10.50
N VAL A 137 16.07 11.86 9.20
CA VAL A 137 17.03 10.95 8.57
C VAL A 137 17.46 11.50 7.21
N GLU A 138 18.71 11.25 6.86
CA GLU A 138 19.22 11.47 5.51
C GLU A 138 19.62 10.14 4.91
N GLY A 139 19.18 9.90 3.69
CA GLY A 139 19.42 8.62 3.04
C GLY A 139 19.01 8.63 1.59
N GLU A 140 19.37 7.55 0.90
CA GLU A 140 18.91 7.31 -0.46
C GLU A 140 17.52 6.71 -0.45
N VAL A 141 16.69 7.16 -1.37
CA VAL A 141 15.34 6.64 -1.53
C VAL A 141 15.31 5.40 -2.40
N PHE A 142 14.40 4.48 -2.07
CA PHE A 142 14.04 3.37 -2.93
C PHE A 142 12.52 3.31 -3.05
N LEU A 143 12.03 3.54 -4.27
CA LEU A 143 10.63 3.49 -4.66
C LEU A 143 10.22 2.02 -4.84
N ILE A 144 9.15 1.64 -4.16
CA ILE A 144 8.51 0.32 -4.29
C ILE A 144 7.15 0.54 -4.96
N HIS A 145 6.94 -0.11 -6.11
CA HIS A 145 5.69 -0.03 -6.85
C HIS A 145 4.82 -1.25 -6.62
N SER A 146 5.42 -2.43 -6.43
CA SER A 146 4.73 -3.68 -6.14
C SER A 146 5.54 -4.58 -5.20
N PRO A 147 4.94 -5.67 -4.67
CA PRO A 147 5.67 -6.70 -3.94
C PRO A 147 6.87 -7.30 -4.69
N ASP A 148 6.89 -7.22 -6.02
CA ASP A 148 8.00 -7.74 -6.85
C ASP A 148 9.31 -6.97 -6.62
N ASP A 149 9.23 -5.75 -6.09
CA ASP A 149 10.38 -4.90 -5.75
C ASP A 149 10.95 -5.20 -4.35
N PHE A 150 10.26 -5.98 -3.51
CA PHE A 150 10.65 -6.19 -2.10
C PHE A 150 12.04 -6.80 -1.95
N ALA A 151 12.37 -7.76 -2.81
CA ALA A 151 13.67 -8.41 -2.82
C ALA A 151 14.82 -7.46 -3.21
N LEU A 152 14.50 -6.34 -3.88
CA LEU A 152 15.46 -5.35 -4.36
C LEU A 152 15.71 -4.24 -3.36
N PHE A 153 14.81 -4.07 -2.38
CA PHE A 153 14.92 -3.00 -1.39
C PHE A 153 16.25 -3.11 -0.64
N PRO A 154 17.11 -2.08 -0.61
CA PRO A 154 18.38 -2.10 0.09
C PRO A 154 18.21 -1.78 1.58
N LYS A 155 19.09 -2.34 2.42
CA LYS A 155 19.09 -2.03 3.86
C LYS A 155 19.57 -0.58 4.08
N GLY A 156 18.88 0.16 4.93
CA GLY A 156 19.21 1.54 5.31
C GLY A 156 18.68 2.62 4.35
N ALA A 157 17.97 2.24 3.29
CA ALA A 157 17.31 3.22 2.41
C ALA A 157 16.00 3.74 3.01
N ILE A 158 15.58 4.90 2.51
CA ILE A 158 14.26 5.48 2.79
C ILE A 158 13.25 4.81 1.87
N LEU A 159 12.26 4.14 2.46
CA LEU A 159 11.17 3.48 1.76
C LEU A 159 10.23 4.53 1.17
N VAL A 160 10.03 4.50 -0.15
CA VAL A 160 9.06 5.37 -0.83
C VAL A 160 7.99 4.52 -1.51
N ALA A 161 6.72 4.79 -1.23
CA ALA A 161 5.61 4.00 -1.72
C ALA A 161 4.39 4.86 -2.04
N ARG A 162 3.48 4.39 -2.91
CA ARG A 162 2.17 5.05 -3.05
C ARG A 162 1.36 4.94 -1.76
N THR A 163 1.25 3.72 -1.25
CA THR A 163 0.63 3.35 0.03
C THR A 163 1.30 2.07 0.52
N THR A 164 1.12 1.73 1.79
CA THR A 164 1.64 0.50 2.40
C THR A 164 0.51 -0.33 2.96
N ASN A 165 0.71 -1.64 3.04
CA ASN A 165 -0.18 -2.57 3.75
C ASN A 165 0.66 -3.54 4.59
N PRO A 166 0.04 -4.44 5.40
CA PRO A 166 0.78 -5.35 6.27
C PRO A 166 1.83 -6.24 5.58
N ALA A 167 1.71 -6.52 4.28
CA ALA A 167 2.73 -7.28 3.55
C ALA A 167 4.08 -6.53 3.48
N TRP A 168 4.06 -5.20 3.62
CA TRP A 168 5.24 -4.32 3.51
C TRP A 168 6.06 -4.26 4.80
N THR A 169 5.56 -4.77 5.92
CA THR A 169 6.21 -4.67 7.25
C THR A 169 7.64 -5.22 7.24
N SER A 170 7.91 -6.25 6.43
CA SER A 170 9.27 -6.78 6.25
C SER A 170 10.28 -5.74 5.74
N LEU A 171 9.84 -4.75 4.96
CA LEU A 171 10.69 -3.66 4.47
C LEU A 171 11.00 -2.64 5.55
N PHE A 172 10.06 -2.41 6.49
CA PHE A 172 10.23 -1.40 7.54
C PHE A 172 11.42 -1.76 8.44
N TYR A 173 11.61 -3.04 8.78
CA TYR A 173 12.79 -3.51 9.53
C TYR A 173 14.13 -3.23 8.85
N ARG A 174 14.12 -2.93 7.55
CA ARG A 174 15.31 -2.63 6.75
C ARG A 174 15.42 -1.15 6.40
N ALA A 175 14.36 -0.38 6.57
CA ALA A 175 14.29 1.02 6.19
C ALA A 175 14.96 1.92 7.23
N SER A 176 15.41 3.09 6.81
CA SER A 176 15.89 4.16 7.70
C SER A 176 14.85 5.28 7.89
N GLY A 177 13.84 5.33 7.01
CA GLY A 177 12.69 6.24 7.08
C GLY A 177 11.63 5.84 6.05
N VAL A 178 10.44 6.44 6.14
CA VAL A 178 9.30 6.09 5.30
C VAL A 178 8.65 7.34 4.71
N ILE A 179 8.42 7.32 3.40
CA ILE A 179 7.65 8.34 2.68
C ILE A 179 6.53 7.66 1.92
N THR A 180 5.30 8.12 2.10
CA THR A 180 4.17 7.62 1.32
C THR A 180 3.52 8.73 0.52
N GLU A 181 3.11 8.42 -0.71
CA GLU A 181 2.33 9.34 -1.52
C GLU A 181 0.96 9.59 -0.91
N SER A 182 0.38 8.59 -0.22
CA SER A 182 -0.93 8.58 0.43
C SER A 182 -0.95 7.98 1.83
N GLY A 183 -2.06 8.23 2.54
CA GLY A 183 -2.28 7.78 3.91
C GLY A 183 -2.20 8.92 4.94
N GLY A 184 -2.97 8.80 6.01
CA GLY A 184 -2.98 9.75 7.12
C GLY A 184 -2.04 9.36 8.28
N PRO A 185 -1.99 10.18 9.34
CA PRO A 185 -1.20 9.91 10.55
C PRO A 185 -1.58 8.60 11.29
N LEU A 186 -2.78 8.07 11.02
CA LEU A 186 -3.28 6.81 11.58
C LEU A 186 -3.22 5.64 10.58
N SER A 187 -2.65 5.85 9.39
CA SER A 187 -2.50 4.78 8.41
C SER A 187 -1.51 3.72 8.89
N HIS A 188 -1.62 2.50 8.35
CA HIS A 188 -0.68 1.41 8.60
C HIS A 188 0.78 1.88 8.54
N GLY A 189 1.16 2.59 7.47
CA GLY A 189 2.53 3.07 7.30
C GLY A 189 2.99 4.00 8.42
N ALA A 190 2.13 4.91 8.89
CA ALA A 190 2.44 5.82 9.99
C ALA A 190 2.53 5.09 11.35
N VAL A 191 1.61 4.15 11.61
CA VAL A 191 1.58 3.35 12.84
C VAL A 191 2.85 2.48 12.93
N THR A 192 3.12 1.69 11.90
CA THR A 192 4.29 0.81 11.86
C THR A 192 5.60 1.59 11.93
N ALA A 193 5.68 2.77 11.30
CA ALA A 193 6.85 3.63 11.42
C ALA A 193 7.09 4.11 12.86
N ARG A 194 6.02 4.47 13.61
CA ARG A 194 6.14 4.88 15.02
C ARG A 194 6.57 3.72 15.92
N GLU A 195 6.01 2.53 15.70
CA GLU A 195 6.37 1.31 16.44
C GLU A 195 7.84 0.95 16.26
N LEU A 196 8.38 1.16 15.06
CA LEU A 196 9.76 0.90 14.72
C LEU A 196 10.69 2.12 14.85
N GLN A 197 10.17 3.23 15.39
CA GLN A 197 10.92 4.48 15.59
C GLN A 197 11.58 5.03 14.32
N LEU A 198 10.95 4.80 13.16
CA LEU A 198 11.40 5.31 11.87
C LEU A 198 10.79 6.71 11.64
N PRO A 199 11.57 7.72 11.24
CA PRO A 199 11.03 8.99 10.76
C PRO A 199 10.12 8.77 9.55
N ALA A 200 8.95 9.42 9.52
CA ALA A 200 7.99 9.21 8.44
C ALA A 200 7.15 10.44 8.08
N VAL A 201 6.99 10.66 6.77
CA VAL A 201 6.11 11.69 6.19
C VAL A 201 5.13 11.05 5.21
N MET A 202 3.84 11.19 5.49
CA MET A 202 2.75 10.58 4.72
C MET A 202 2.14 11.60 3.77
N SER A 203 1.31 11.16 2.82
CA SER A 203 0.58 12.05 1.91
C SER A 203 1.46 13.05 1.14
N VAL A 204 2.69 12.67 0.78
CA VAL A 204 3.59 13.49 -0.05
C VAL A 204 3.16 13.37 -1.51
N ARG A 205 2.30 14.28 -1.96
CA ARG A 205 1.68 14.23 -3.29
C ARG A 205 2.73 14.23 -4.41
N GLY A 206 2.61 13.28 -5.34
CA GLY A 206 3.52 13.17 -6.48
C GLY A 206 4.93 12.65 -6.14
N VAL A 207 5.18 12.18 -4.92
CA VAL A 207 6.52 11.70 -4.53
C VAL A 207 7.04 10.59 -5.44
N MET A 208 6.15 9.72 -5.93
CA MET A 208 6.48 8.59 -6.79
C MET A 208 6.94 9.02 -8.20
N THR A 209 6.63 10.25 -8.62
CA THR A 209 7.06 10.81 -9.92
C THR A 209 8.22 11.80 -9.78
N ARG A 210 8.34 12.46 -8.62
CA ARG A 210 9.38 13.44 -8.33
C ARG A 210 10.69 12.82 -7.85
N LEU A 211 10.63 11.70 -7.14
CA LEU A 211 11.82 10.99 -6.66
C LEU A 211 12.22 9.85 -7.60
N GLN A 212 13.50 9.49 -7.55
CA GLN A 212 14.07 8.37 -8.30
C GLN A 212 14.94 7.51 -7.39
N ASN A 213 15.03 6.21 -7.66
CA ASN A 213 15.86 5.29 -6.88
C ASN A 213 17.31 5.78 -6.79
N GLY A 214 17.85 5.79 -5.57
CA GLY A 214 19.21 6.28 -5.27
C GLY A 214 19.32 7.80 -5.09
N MET A 215 18.23 8.55 -5.23
CA MET A 215 18.24 9.99 -4.91
C MET A 215 18.40 10.18 -3.40
N ARG A 216 19.34 11.04 -3.00
CA ARG A 216 19.57 11.34 -1.58
C ARG A 216 18.62 12.44 -1.11
N VAL A 217 17.87 12.16 -0.05
CA VAL A 217 16.91 13.08 0.54
C VAL A 217 17.13 13.21 2.04
N ARG A 218 16.76 14.36 2.58
CA ARG A 218 16.57 14.58 4.01
C ARG A 218 15.07 14.51 4.31
N LEU A 219 14.70 13.58 5.15
CA LEU A 219 13.34 13.39 5.65
C LEU A 219 13.24 13.96 7.06
N ASP A 220 12.34 14.91 7.28
CA ASP A 220 11.96 15.38 8.62
C ASP A 220 10.48 15.03 8.87
N GLY A 221 10.20 14.25 9.91
CA GLY A 221 8.85 13.80 10.27
C GLY A 221 8.22 14.55 11.46
N LYS A 222 8.82 15.66 11.92
CA LYS A 222 8.34 16.40 13.10
C LYS A 222 7.01 17.13 12.82
N ARG A 223 6.22 17.33 13.89
CA ARG A 223 4.81 17.81 13.87
C ARG A 223 4.59 19.21 13.24
N HIS A 224 5.63 19.94 12.85
CA HIS A 224 5.56 21.25 12.18
C HIS A 224 6.70 21.49 11.17
N GLY A 225 7.42 20.42 10.79
CA GLY A 225 8.60 20.48 9.92
C GLY A 225 8.59 19.41 8.84
N GLN A 226 7.41 18.84 8.54
CA GLN A 226 7.30 17.64 7.71
C GLN A 226 7.64 17.91 6.25
N ARG A 227 8.89 17.66 5.90
CA ARG A 227 9.48 18.05 4.62
C ARG A 227 10.39 16.94 4.14
N VAL A 228 10.36 16.72 2.84
CA VAL A 228 11.34 15.92 2.11
C VAL A 228 12.17 16.90 1.31
N VAL A 229 13.41 17.14 1.73
CA VAL A 229 14.33 18.03 1.03
C VAL A 229 15.22 17.17 0.14
N THR A 230 15.24 17.45 -1.16
CA THR A 230 16.10 16.74 -2.12
C THR A 230 17.48 17.41 -2.15
N GLY A 231 18.53 16.60 -1.95
CA GLY A 231 19.90 17.05 -2.19
C GLY A 231 20.22 17.02 -3.68
N ALA A 232 21.22 17.80 -4.13
CA ALA A 232 21.72 17.74 -5.50
C ALA A 232 21.96 16.27 -5.91
N ALA A 233 21.33 15.86 -7.01
CA ALA A 233 21.25 14.46 -7.43
C ALA A 233 22.63 13.87 -7.74
N ARG A 234 23.33 13.35 -6.71
CA ARG A 234 24.42 12.41 -6.92
C ARG A 234 23.80 11.08 -7.29
N ARG A 235 23.71 10.82 -8.60
CA ARG A 235 23.30 9.53 -9.16
C ARG A 235 24.19 8.44 -8.60
N TYR A 236 23.58 7.39 -8.07
CA TYR A 236 24.31 6.19 -7.63
C TYR A 236 25.05 5.58 -8.83
N ALA A 237 26.37 5.35 -8.69
CA ALA A 237 27.23 4.86 -9.77
C ALA A 237 27.02 3.37 -10.14
N LYS A 238 26.11 2.68 -9.44
CA LYS A 238 25.66 1.33 -9.78
C LYS A 238 24.13 1.29 -9.75
N PRO A 239 23.41 1.26 -10.89
CA PRO A 239 21.97 1.15 -10.84
C PRO A 239 21.58 -0.06 -9.98
N PHE A 240 20.69 0.15 -8.98
CA PHE A 240 20.04 -0.96 -8.31
C PHE A 240 19.49 -1.87 -9.40
N ALA A 241 19.85 -3.16 -9.33
CA ALA A 241 19.51 -4.10 -10.39
C ALA A 241 17.98 -4.12 -10.53
N THR A 242 17.47 -3.49 -11.59
CA THR A 242 16.03 -3.46 -11.87
C THR A 242 15.56 -4.89 -12.13
N HIS A 243 14.30 -5.18 -11.82
CA HIS A 243 13.68 -6.49 -12.03
C HIS A 243 13.96 -7.05 -13.44
N ARG A 244 13.98 -6.19 -14.47
CA ARG A 244 14.38 -6.53 -15.87
C ARG A 244 15.84 -6.96 -16.03
N SER A 245 16.78 -6.32 -15.32
CA SER A 245 18.21 -6.66 -15.39
C SER A 245 18.52 -8.00 -14.71
N LEU A 246 17.83 -8.30 -13.61
CA LEU A 246 17.96 -9.57 -12.87
C LEU A 246 17.26 -10.73 -13.58
N ILE A 247 16.10 -10.51 -14.20
CA ILE A 247 15.48 -11.50 -15.08
C ILE A 247 16.39 -11.80 -16.27
N ARG A 248 16.95 -10.78 -16.94
CA ARG A 248 17.92 -10.99 -18.03
C ARG A 248 19.17 -11.73 -17.56
N GLN A 249 19.69 -11.42 -16.38
CA GLN A 249 20.82 -12.16 -15.79
C GLN A 249 20.45 -13.61 -15.46
N ARG A 250 19.29 -13.87 -14.87
CA ARG A 250 18.80 -15.23 -14.57
C ARG A 250 18.53 -16.04 -15.84
N VAL A 251 17.88 -15.46 -16.84
CA VAL A 251 17.64 -16.10 -18.14
C VAL A 251 18.96 -16.39 -18.85
N LYS A 252 19.95 -15.47 -18.81
CA LYS A 252 21.30 -15.72 -19.34
C LYS A 252 22.06 -16.81 -18.56
N MET A 253 21.93 -16.87 -17.24
CA MET A 253 22.60 -17.88 -16.39
C MET A 253 22.04 -19.29 -16.62
N VAL A 254 20.72 -19.40 -16.76
CA VAL A 254 20.03 -20.66 -17.07
C VAL A 254 20.32 -21.10 -18.51
N ALA A 255 20.35 -20.18 -19.46
CA ALA A 255 20.73 -20.47 -20.85
C ALA A 255 22.21 -20.84 -21.03
N ALA A 256 23.08 -20.44 -20.09
CA ALA A 256 24.51 -20.77 -20.09
C ALA A 256 24.86 -22.05 -19.30
N GLY A 257 23.87 -22.85 -18.87
CA GLY A 257 24.09 -24.14 -18.19
C GLY A 257 24.61 -24.04 -16.75
N GLY A 258 24.51 -22.88 -16.10
CA GLY A 258 25.01 -22.67 -14.73
C GLY A 258 24.05 -23.22 -13.66
N VAL A 259 24.53 -24.17 -12.85
CA VAL A 259 23.82 -24.67 -11.65
C VAL A 259 23.79 -23.58 -10.56
N LEU A 260 22.62 -23.34 -9.97
CA LEU A 260 22.42 -22.43 -8.83
C LEU A 260 23.31 -22.83 -7.65
N PRO A 261 24.09 -21.91 -7.03
CA PRO A 261 24.79 -22.23 -5.79
C PRO A 261 23.76 -22.37 -4.66
N ALA A 262 23.76 -23.54 -4.01
CA ALA A 262 22.91 -23.84 -2.87
C ALA A 262 23.08 -22.79 -1.77
N ALA A 263 21.95 -22.33 -1.22
CA ALA A 263 21.92 -21.39 -0.10
C ALA A 263 22.73 -21.96 1.08
N ARG A 264 23.88 -21.34 1.37
CA ARG A 264 24.66 -21.68 2.57
C ARG A 264 23.83 -21.33 3.81
N ARG A 265 23.26 -22.35 4.46
CA ARG A 265 22.79 -22.25 5.84
C ARG A 265 24.00 -21.94 6.71
N ARG A 266 24.04 -20.76 7.34
CA ARG A 266 24.98 -20.50 8.43
C ARG A 266 24.40 -21.13 9.70
N GLN A 267 25.17 -22.03 10.29
CA GLN A 267 25.04 -22.44 11.69
C GLN A 267 25.31 -21.24 12.60
#